data_AF-A0A7C5N2M8-F1
#
_entry.id   AF-A0A7C5N2M8-F1
#
_cell.length_a   1.000
_cell.length_b   1.000
_cell.length_c   1.000
_cell.angle_alpha   90.00
_cell.angle_beta   90.00
_cell.angle_gamma   90.00
#
_symmetry.space_group_name_H-M   'P 1'
#
loop_
_entity.id
_entity.type
_entity.pdbx_description
1 polymer ?
#
loop_
_entity_poly.entity_id
_entity_poly.type
_entity_poly.pdbx_seq_one_letter_code
_entity_poly.pdbx_strand_id
1 'polypeptide(L)'
;MTHREPWLPAVLTMVTCGVYYFYWQYVTTEELRDATGRDDINPLTDLLLTILCCGMWGIYVQYRNAQAVHGMFEARGAVHDDKSSFILILHALSLVNGMTGLFAMMMLQEEFNKAAQLSAGQGAFRQNAFGQNPPRAF
;
A
#
# COMPACT_ATOMS: atom_id res chain seq x y z
N MET A 1 -0.49 9.01 8.71
CA MET A 1 -0.36 8.53 7.32
C MET A 1 0.56 9.51 6.60
N THR A 2 1.76 9.08 6.24
CA THR A 2 2.78 9.96 5.65
C THR A 2 2.64 9.90 4.13
N HIS A 3 2.48 11.04 3.47
CA HIS A 3 2.48 11.11 2.01
C HIS A 3 3.88 10.75 1.51
N ARG A 4 4.03 9.58 0.89
CA ARG A 4 5.32 9.14 0.33
C ARG A 4 5.25 9.16 -1.18
N GLU A 5 6.17 9.91 -1.76
CA GLU A 5 6.44 9.88 -3.19
C GLU A 5 7.01 8.49 -3.56
N PRO A 6 6.32 7.69 -4.40
CA PRO A 6 6.68 6.30 -4.65
C PRO A 6 8.00 6.15 -5.44
N TRP A 7 8.47 7.22 -6.09
CA TRP A 7 9.70 7.20 -6.88
C TRP A 7 10.98 7.17 -6.03
N LEU A 8 10.97 7.76 -4.83
CA LEU A 8 12.17 7.83 -3.97
C LEU A 8 12.61 6.42 -3.49
N PRO A 9 11.72 5.56 -2.96
CA PRO A 9 12.03 4.16 -2.66
C PRO A 9 12.58 3.35 -3.84
N ALA A 10 12.05 3.60 -5.05
CA ALA A 10 12.50 2.90 -6.26
C ALA A 10 13.96 3.25 -6.61
N VAL A 11 14.34 4.54 -6.50
CA VAL A 11 15.74 4.97 -6.70
C VAL A 11 16.66 4.36 -5.64
N LEU A 12 16.28 4.39 -4.36
CA LEU A 12 17.08 3.77 -3.30
C LEU A 12 17.26 2.26 -3.53
N THR A 13 16.25 1.59 -4.07
CA THR A 13 16.35 0.16 -4.41
C THR A 13 17.39 -0.09 -5.49
N MET A 14 17.49 0.77 -6.51
CA MET A 14 18.54 0.67 -7.52
C MET A 14 19.93 0.94 -6.93
N VAL A 15 20.05 1.93 -6.05
CA VAL A 15 21.34 2.29 -5.40
C VAL A 15 21.84 1.20 -4.45
N THR A 16 20.92 0.53 -3.75
CA THR A 16 21.24 -0.53 -2.77
C THR A 16 21.25 -1.94 -3.36
N CYS A 17 21.30 -2.06 -4.69
CA CYS A 17 21.29 -3.35 -5.41
C CYS A 17 20.11 -4.26 -5.00
N GLY A 18 18.92 -3.70 -4.80
CA GLY A 18 17.72 -4.47 -4.45
C GLY A 18 17.50 -4.69 -2.95
N VAL A 19 18.46 -4.39 -2.08
CA VAL A 19 18.29 -4.65 -0.63
C VAL A 19 17.19 -3.77 -0.03
N TYR A 20 17.10 -2.50 -0.44
CA TYR A 20 16.07 -1.59 0.05
C TYR A 20 14.65 -2.01 -0.36
N TYR A 21 14.50 -2.83 -1.40
CA TYR A 21 13.20 -3.38 -1.81
C TYR A 21 12.50 -4.12 -0.66
N PHE A 22 13.25 -4.94 0.07
CA PHE A 22 12.72 -5.74 1.18
C PHE A 22 12.27 -4.86 2.34
N TYR A 23 13.06 -3.83 2.67
CA TYR A 23 12.67 -2.83 3.65
C TYR A 23 11.41 -2.07 3.23
N TRP A 24 11.31 -1.70 1.95
CA TRP A 24 10.14 -1.01 1.43
C TRP A 24 8.87 -1.87 1.47
N GLN A 25 8.97 -3.16 1.14
CA GLN A 25 7.87 -4.12 1.29
C GLN A 25 7.40 -4.19 2.76
N TYR A 26 8.33 -4.30 3.70
CA TYR A 26 8.02 -4.36 5.13
C TYR A 26 7.24 -3.13 5.59
N VAL A 27 7.75 -1.93 5.31
CA VAL A 27 7.11 -0.69 5.76
C VAL A 27 5.74 -0.49 5.12
N THR A 28 5.59 -0.79 3.82
CA THR A 28 4.29 -0.68 3.13
C THR A 28 3.27 -1.66 3.71
N THR A 29 3.70 -2.89 4.01
CA THR A 29 2.84 -3.92 4.60
C THR A 29 2.45 -3.57 6.04
N GLU A 30 3.37 -2.98 6.81
CA GLU A 30 3.11 -2.49 8.16
C GLU A 30 2.09 -1.34 8.17
N GLU A 31 2.28 -0.32 7.33
CA GLU A 31 1.34 0.79 7.21
C GLU A 31 -0.06 0.29 6.77
N LEU A 32 -0.10 -0.70 5.90
CA LEU A 32 -1.35 -1.30 5.43
C LEU A 32 -2.05 -2.11 6.53
N ARG A 33 -1.32 -2.89 7.33
CA ARG A 33 -1.85 -3.59 8.51
C ARG A 33 -2.49 -2.58 9.46
N ASP A 34 -1.77 -1.50 9.78
CA ASP A 34 -2.24 -0.49 10.72
C ASP A 34 -3.46 0.28 10.17
N ALA A 35 -3.52 0.48 8.85
CA ALA A 35 -4.65 1.14 8.20
C ALA A 35 -5.89 0.26 8.01
N THR A 36 -5.72 -1.06 7.91
CA THR A 36 -6.82 -2.02 7.69
C THR A 36 -7.26 -2.71 8.98
N GLY A 37 -6.46 -2.68 10.05
CA GLY A 37 -6.73 -3.41 11.29
C GLY A 37 -6.69 -4.93 11.13
N ARG A 38 -6.00 -5.43 10.10
CA ARG A 38 -5.95 -6.84 9.74
C ARG A 38 -4.84 -7.57 10.50
N ASP A 39 -5.23 -8.37 11.49
CA ASP A 39 -4.29 -9.18 12.29
C ASP A 39 -3.68 -10.35 11.49
N ASP A 40 -4.25 -10.70 10.33
CA ASP A 40 -3.71 -11.72 9.44
C ASP A 40 -2.46 -11.26 8.66
N ILE A 41 -2.15 -9.96 8.70
CA ILE A 41 -0.97 -9.38 8.05
C ILE A 41 0.18 -9.31 9.06
N ASN A 42 1.24 -10.08 8.81
CA ASN A 42 2.45 -10.07 9.61
C ASN A 42 3.68 -9.65 8.78
N PRO A 43 4.02 -8.34 8.79
CA PRO A 43 5.09 -7.78 7.96
C PRO A 43 6.45 -8.45 8.19
N LEU A 44 6.74 -8.86 9.43
CA LEU A 44 8.00 -9.50 9.79
C LEU A 44 8.08 -10.92 9.22
N THR A 45 7.03 -11.73 9.40
CA THR A 45 6.96 -13.07 8.84
C THR A 45 7.01 -13.03 7.32
N ASP A 46 6.28 -12.10 6.70
CA ASP A 46 6.27 -11.92 5.26
C ASP A 46 7.66 -11.57 4.72
N LEU A 47 8.37 -10.65 5.38
CA LEU A 47 9.74 -10.29 5.02
C LEU A 47 10.69 -11.48 5.10
N LEU A 48 10.63 -12.25 6.20
CA LEU A 48 11.47 -13.43 6.40
C LEU A 48 11.22 -14.49 5.33
N LEU A 49 9.95 -14.77 5.01
CA LEU A 49 9.59 -15.69 3.94
C LEU A 49 10.00 -15.17 2.56
N THR A 50 9.88 -13.87 2.29
CA THR A 50 10.37 -13.25 1.06
C THR A 50 11.88 -13.43 0.91
N ILE A 51 12.67 -13.25 1.97
CA ILE A 51 14.12 -13.47 1.92
C ILE A 51 14.44 -14.97 1.75
N LEU A 52 13.78 -15.84 2.54
CA LEU A 52 14.01 -17.28 2.52
C LEU A 52 13.63 -17.92 1.17
N CYS A 53 12.58 -17.43 0.53
CA CYS A 53 12.10 -17.90 -0.77
C CYS A 53 12.70 -17.11 -1.95
N CYS A 54 13.84 -16.44 -1.77
CA CYS A 54 14.54 -15.69 -2.82
C CYS A 54 13.65 -14.69 -3.59
N GLY A 55 12.74 -14.01 -2.88
CA GLY A 55 11.82 -13.02 -3.45
C GLY A 55 10.49 -13.59 -3.95
N MET A 56 10.34 -14.91 -4.13
CA MET A 56 9.10 -15.50 -4.65
C MET A 56 7.89 -15.23 -3.76
N TRP A 57 8.05 -15.34 -2.43
CA TRP A 57 6.96 -15.04 -1.48
C TRP A 57 6.50 -13.58 -1.56
N GLY A 58 7.39 -12.65 -1.93
CA GLY A 58 7.05 -11.22 -2.10
C GLY A 58 5.96 -10.99 -3.15
N ILE A 59 5.84 -11.86 -4.15
CA ILE A 59 4.78 -11.80 -5.17
C ILE A 59 3.41 -11.99 -4.52
N TYR A 60 3.29 -12.98 -3.64
CA TYR A 60 2.04 -13.26 -2.91
C TYR A 60 1.69 -12.14 -1.93
N VAL A 61 2.67 -11.67 -1.14
CA VAL A 61 2.50 -10.57 -0.18
C VAL A 61 1.87 -9.36 -0.86
N GLN A 62 2.36 -9.05 -2.05
CA GLN A 62 1.98 -7.84 -2.78
C GLN A 62 0.64 -7.95 -3.47
N TYR A 63 0.29 -9.14 -3.96
CA TYR A 63 -1.07 -9.42 -4.40
C TYR A 63 -2.08 -9.29 -3.25
N ARG A 64 -1.78 -9.87 -2.08
CA ARG A 64 -2.63 -9.76 -0.89
C ARG A 64 -2.74 -8.30 -0.42
N ASN A 65 -1.64 -7.55 -0.43
CA ASN A 65 -1.63 -6.14 -0.09
C ASN A 65 -2.51 -5.31 -1.05
N ALA A 66 -2.44 -5.58 -2.36
CA ALA A 66 -3.30 -4.92 -3.34
C ALA A 66 -4.79 -5.19 -3.10
N GLN A 67 -5.16 -6.43 -2.76
CA GLN A 67 -6.55 -6.74 -2.41
C GLN A 67 -7.01 -6.02 -1.15
N ALA A 68 -6.13 -5.92 -0.14
CA ALA A 68 -6.45 -5.21 1.09
C ALA A 68 -6.68 -3.71 0.81
N VAL A 69 -5.86 -3.10 -0.06
CA VAL A 69 -6.09 -1.72 -0.53
C VAL A 69 -7.41 -1.60 -1.29
N HIS A 70 -7.73 -2.53 -2.19
CA HIS A 70 -9.01 -2.55 -2.90
C HIS A 70 -10.20 -2.61 -1.93
N GLY A 71 -10.14 -3.49 -0.93
CA GLY A 71 -11.16 -3.58 0.13
C GLY A 71 -11.30 -2.28 0.93
N MET A 72 -10.25 -1.47 1.07
CA MET A 72 -10.36 -0.13 1.68
C MET A 72 -11.17 0.84 0.83
N PHE A 73 -11.14 0.73 -0.50
CA PHE A 73 -12.00 1.54 -1.38
C PHE A 73 -13.45 1.08 -1.31
N GLU A 74 -13.70 -0.23 -1.33
CA GLU A 74 -15.04 -0.81 -1.21
C GLU A 74 -15.70 -0.43 0.12
N ALA A 75 -14.99 -0.57 1.25
CA ALA A 75 -15.47 -0.20 2.58
C ALA A 75 -15.84 1.29 2.70
N ARG A 76 -15.33 2.12 1.79
CA ARG A 76 -15.59 3.57 1.73
C ARG A 76 -16.63 3.94 0.67
N GLY A 77 -17.22 2.97 -0.02
CA GLY A 77 -18.21 3.18 -1.07
C GLY A 77 -17.65 3.82 -2.33
N ALA A 78 -16.32 3.78 -2.54
CA ALA A 78 -15.69 4.31 -3.73
C ALA A 78 -15.66 3.24 -4.84
N VAL A 79 -16.07 3.62 -6.06
CA VAL A 79 -15.87 2.77 -7.23
C VAL A 79 -14.38 2.76 -7.57
N HIS A 80 -13.73 1.63 -7.35
CA HIS A 80 -12.31 1.43 -7.59
C HIS A 80 -12.13 0.10 -8.34
N ASP A 81 -11.28 0.10 -9.35
CA ASP A 81 -11.00 -1.09 -10.16
C ASP A 81 -9.98 -1.99 -9.46
N ASP A 82 -10.20 -3.31 -9.44
CA ASP A 82 -9.28 -4.23 -8.76
C ASP A 82 -8.00 -4.42 -9.57
N LYS A 83 -6.94 -3.74 -9.15
CA LYS A 83 -5.60 -3.83 -9.77
C LYS A 83 -4.75 -4.98 -9.22
N SER A 84 -5.27 -5.79 -8.30
CA SER A 84 -4.49 -6.84 -7.61
C SER A 84 -3.92 -7.85 -8.60
N SER A 85 -4.73 -8.32 -9.55
CA SER A 85 -4.28 -9.26 -10.60
C SER A 85 -3.20 -8.67 -11.50
N PHE A 86 -3.28 -7.37 -11.80
CA PHE A 86 -2.27 -6.69 -12.60
C PHE A 86 -0.93 -6.54 -11.84
N ILE A 87 -1.00 -6.15 -10.56
CA ILE A 87 0.17 -6.07 -9.66
C ILE A 87 0.84 -7.44 -9.52
N LEU A 88 0.06 -8.51 -9.37
CA LEU A 88 0.55 -9.90 -9.33
C LEU A 88 1.35 -10.24 -10.59
N ILE A 89 0.79 -9.97 -11.77
CA ILE A 89 1.45 -10.26 -13.06
C ILE A 89 2.75 -9.47 -13.20
N LEU A 90 2.75 -8.17 -12.87
CA LEU A 90 3.95 -7.34 -12.94
C LEU A 90 5.07 -7.83 -12.03
N HIS A 91 4.73 -8.30 -10.83
CA HIS A 91 5.66 -8.92 -9.90
C HIS A 91 6.15 -10.29 -10.36
N ALA A 92 5.30 -11.12 -10.95
CA ALA A 92 5.73 -12.39 -11.55
C ALA A 92 6.75 -12.16 -12.68
N LEU A 93 6.51 -11.16 -13.54
CA LEU A 93 7.46 -10.77 -14.59
C LEU A 93 8.79 -10.21 -14.02
N SER A 94 8.79 -9.77 -12.76
CA SER A 94 10.00 -9.30 -12.07
C SER A 94 11.01 -10.41 -11.87
N LEU A 95 10.58 -11.68 -11.82
CA LEU A 95 11.49 -12.81 -11.71
C LEU A 95 12.34 -12.99 -12.98
N VAL A 96 11.86 -12.51 -14.12
CA VAL A 96 12.55 -12.62 -15.42
C VAL A 96 13.41 -11.39 -15.69
N ASN A 97 12.89 -10.19 -15.41
CA ASN A 97 13.54 -8.92 -15.76
C ASN A 97 14.13 -8.14 -14.58
N GLY A 98 13.90 -8.57 -13.34
CA GLY A 98 14.38 -7.95 -12.10
C GLY A 98 13.72 -6.61 -11.74
N MET A 99 13.39 -5.77 -12.73
CA MET A 99 13.00 -4.37 -12.52
C MET A 99 11.50 -4.13 -12.52
N THR A 100 10.68 -5.01 -13.11
CA THR A 100 9.23 -4.78 -13.23
C THR A 100 8.53 -4.79 -11.88
N GLY A 101 9.13 -5.42 -10.86
CA GLY A 101 8.60 -5.40 -9.51
C GLY A 101 8.57 -4.01 -8.88
N LEU A 102 9.52 -3.14 -9.23
CA LEU A 102 9.54 -1.76 -8.73
C LEU A 102 8.29 -0.98 -9.14
N PHE A 103 7.84 -1.14 -10.38
CA PHE A 103 6.62 -0.47 -10.87
C PHE A 103 5.37 -0.96 -10.16
N ALA A 104 5.27 -2.25 -9.87
CA ALA A 104 4.12 -2.80 -9.15
C ALA A 104 4.05 -2.28 -7.70
N MET A 105 5.20 -2.14 -7.02
CA MET A 105 5.27 -1.51 -5.69
C MET A 105 4.88 -0.04 -5.72
N MET A 106 5.36 0.72 -6.71
CA MET A 106 4.97 2.12 -6.89
C MET A 106 3.46 2.24 -7.09
N MET A 107 2.88 1.42 -7.96
CA MET A 107 1.43 1.38 -8.18
C MET A 107 0.65 1.05 -6.90
N LEU A 108 1.08 0.04 -6.14
CA LEU A 108 0.45 -0.31 -4.88
C LEU A 108 0.46 0.88 -3.91
N GLN A 109 1.60 1.55 -3.78
CA GLN A 109 1.72 2.71 -2.90
C GLN A 109 0.88 3.90 -3.37
N GLU A 110 0.77 4.14 -4.68
CA GLU A 110 -0.15 5.16 -5.21
C GLU A 110 -1.61 4.85 -4.87
N GLU A 111 -2.05 3.60 -5.04
CA GLU A 111 -3.43 3.21 -4.71
C GLU A 111 -3.69 3.30 -3.20
N PHE A 112 -2.73 2.90 -2.38
CA PHE A 112 -2.84 3.06 -0.92
C PHE A 112 -2.89 4.54 -0.51
N ASN A 113 -2.07 5.40 -1.13
CA ASN A 113 -2.10 6.85 -0.91
C ASN A 113 -3.46 7.46 -1.30
N LYS A 114 -4.03 7.06 -2.45
CA LYS A 114 -5.38 7.50 -2.86
C LYS A 114 -6.44 7.05 -1.86
N ALA A 115 -6.35 5.82 -1.36
CA ALA A 115 -7.24 5.32 -0.33
C ALA A 115 -7.14 6.19 0.95
N ALA A 116 -5.93 6.55 1.38
CA ALA A 116 -5.72 7.43 2.51
C ALA A 116 -6.35 8.83 2.30
N GLN A 117 -6.20 9.42 1.11
CA GLN A 117 -6.81 10.72 0.77
C GLN A 117 -8.34 10.70 0.83
N LEU A 118 -8.98 9.62 0.33
CA LEU A 118 -10.43 9.45 0.43
C LEU A 118 -10.90 9.44 1.89
N SER A 119 -10.13 8.82 2.79
CA SER A 119 -10.43 8.78 4.22
C SER A 119 -10.40 10.17 4.85
N ALA A 120 -9.37 10.96 4.51
CA ALA A 120 -9.23 12.33 5.00
C ALA A 120 -10.39 13.22 4.49
N GLY A 121 -10.77 13.08 3.22
CA GLY A 121 -11.90 13.80 2.63
C GLY A 121 -13.24 13.47 3.27
N GLN A 122 -13.53 12.18 3.52
CA GLN A 122 -14.73 11.75 4.24
C GLN A 122 -14.75 12.25 5.69
N GLY A 123 -13.60 12.25 6.38
CA GLY A 123 -13.46 12.81 7.71
C GLY A 123 -13.79 14.30 7.76
N ALA A 124 -13.24 15.08 6.82
CA ALA A 124 -13.52 16.52 6.71
C ALA A 124 -15.00 16.80 6.35
N PHE A 125 -15.58 16.05 5.41
CA PHE A 125 -17.00 16.17 5.08
C PHE A 125 -17.88 15.82 6.28
N ARG A 126 -17.59 14.72 6.99
CA ARG A 126 -18.30 14.32 8.20
C ARG A 126 -18.19 15.40 9.28
N GLN A 127 -17.00 15.98 9.48
CA GLN A 127 -16.82 17.06 10.45
C GLN A 127 -17.61 18.32 10.07
N ASN A 128 -17.66 18.69 8.79
CA ASN A 128 -18.44 19.82 8.31
C ASN A 128 -19.97 19.56 8.33
N ALA A 129 -20.38 18.32 8.07
CA ALA A 129 -21.80 17.92 8.07
C ALA A 129 -22.36 17.73 9.50
N PHE A 130 -21.53 17.31 10.46
CA PHE A 130 -21.95 16.99 11.84
C PHE A 130 -21.34 17.89 12.93
N GLY A 131 -20.51 18.88 12.57
CA GLY A 131 -19.83 19.83 13.48
C GLY A 131 -20.06 21.29 13.07
N GLN A 132 -21.16 21.87 13.56
CA GLN A 132 -21.21 22.94 14.58
C GLN A 132 -21.06 24.38 14.07
N ASN A 133 -22.21 25.05 13.97
CA ASN A 133 -22.35 26.49 14.17
C ASN A 133 -21.59 26.86 15.47
N PRO A 134 -20.67 27.85 15.47
CA PRO A 134 -20.08 28.28 16.74
C PRO A 134 -21.20 28.73 17.67
N PRO A 135 -21.12 28.46 19.00
CA PRO A 135 -22.05 29.08 19.92
C PRO A 135 -21.96 30.58 19.72
N ARG A 136 -23.09 31.21 19.38
CA ARG A 136 -23.21 32.67 19.39
C ARG A 136 -22.86 33.11 20.81
N ALA A 137 -21.66 33.67 20.96
CA ALA A 137 -21.31 34.41 22.15
C ALA A 137 -22.32 35.56 22.27
N PHE A 138 -23.18 35.48 23.28
CA PHE A 138 -23.94 36.60 23.79
C PHE A 138 -23.01 37.52 24.59
#